data_AF-V5GGP8-F1
#
_entry.id   AF-V5GGP8-F1
#
_cell.length_a   1.000
_cell.length_b   1.000
_cell.length_c   1.000
_cell.angle_alpha   90.00
_cell.angle_beta   90.00
_cell.angle_gamma   90.00
#
_symmetry.space_group_name_H-M   'P 1'
#
loop_
_entity.id
_entity.type
_entity.pdbx_description
1 polymer ?
#
loop_
_entity_poly.entity_id
_entity_poly.type
_entity_poly.pdbx_seq_one_letter_code
_entity_poly.pdbx_strand_id
1 'polypeptide(L)'
;MLGILAIPLLVLQVAAAPTKYSKCQYAWASVGTSGDDLQIHDGKPGPGAVAWGSFENDIRFSGWAFLNMESNASYADEIQAYAAGAVEAYLTRDLMKKHYNNMYAHYCKLQPSFCGRLEKFLLKNLKYSNRQEHLHQSTDPYWHMVHLQMKQLSGLSDHFENKTLNISNEYLNVTKALYFNLDGDLIDLAGVINENILNSIDRTPACSALIKVVGDNEDILVGHNTWFVYRSMLRIEKRYTFPWHYTSKSSEIIPGRTISMSSYPGKLVSLVRFLTFPSSTA
;
A
#
# COMPACT_ATOMS: atom_id res chain seq x y z
N MET A 1 27.71 -35.98 -59.02
CA MET A 1 27.81 -36.06 -57.54
C MET A 1 27.49 -34.69 -56.97
N LEU A 2 26.24 -34.44 -56.60
CA LEU A 2 25.88 -33.30 -55.74
C LEU A 2 25.49 -33.89 -54.38
N GLY A 3 26.28 -33.58 -53.36
CA GLY A 3 26.07 -34.04 -51.99
C GLY A 3 24.95 -33.25 -51.33
N ILE A 4 23.98 -33.98 -50.76
CA ILE A 4 22.91 -33.43 -49.93
C ILE A 4 23.49 -33.12 -48.56
N LEU A 5 23.60 -31.85 -48.20
CA LEU A 5 23.89 -31.41 -46.82
C LEU A 5 22.60 -31.50 -46.00
N ALA A 6 22.52 -32.49 -45.11
CA ALA A 6 21.49 -32.57 -44.09
C ALA A 6 21.83 -31.61 -42.94
N ILE A 7 21.03 -30.57 -42.77
CA ILE A 7 21.09 -29.67 -41.61
C ILE A 7 20.32 -30.36 -40.47
N PRO A 8 20.94 -30.68 -39.32
CA PRO A 8 20.20 -31.25 -38.20
C PRO A 8 19.32 -30.15 -37.57
N LEU A 9 18.01 -30.35 -37.61
CA LEU A 9 17.07 -29.56 -36.81
C LEU A 9 17.34 -29.85 -35.33
N LEU A 10 17.97 -28.91 -34.64
CA LEU A 10 18.09 -28.95 -33.19
C LEU A 10 16.71 -28.59 -32.60
N VAL A 11 15.91 -29.62 -32.31
CA VAL A 11 14.65 -29.44 -31.58
C VAL A 11 15.02 -29.10 -30.13
N LEU A 12 14.98 -27.81 -29.78
CA LEU A 12 14.94 -27.40 -28.38
C LEU A 12 13.62 -27.95 -27.79
N GLN A 13 13.70 -29.06 -27.08
CA GLN A 13 12.68 -29.40 -26.11
C GLN A 13 12.71 -28.33 -25.03
N VAL A 14 11.81 -27.35 -25.14
CA VAL A 14 11.43 -26.51 -24.01
C VAL A 14 10.77 -27.46 -23.02
N ALA A 15 11.54 -27.97 -22.07
CA ALA A 15 10.97 -28.59 -20.89
C ALA A 15 10.07 -27.53 -20.24
N ALA A 16 8.75 -27.72 -20.36
CA ALA A 16 7.80 -26.97 -19.58
C ALA A 16 8.09 -27.28 -18.11
N ALA A 17 8.92 -26.43 -17.47
CA ALA A 17 9.07 -26.45 -16.04
C ALA A 17 7.66 -26.30 -15.47
N PRO A 18 7.20 -27.18 -14.57
CA PRO A 18 5.89 -27.04 -13.97
C PRO A 18 5.81 -25.64 -13.37
N THR A 19 4.88 -24.82 -13.87
CA THR A 19 4.58 -23.50 -13.33
C THR A 19 4.10 -23.72 -11.91
N LYS A 20 5.02 -23.67 -10.96
CA LYS A 20 4.71 -23.72 -9.54
C LYS A 20 4.02 -22.39 -9.23
N TYR A 21 2.71 -22.36 -9.41
CA TYR A 21 1.85 -21.23 -9.03
C TYR A 21 2.27 -20.78 -7.62
N SER A 22 2.49 -19.48 -7.45
CA SER A 22 2.89 -18.96 -6.16
C SER A 22 1.80 -19.33 -5.15
N LYS A 23 2.17 -19.95 -4.03
CA LYS A 23 1.19 -20.36 -3.03
C LYS A 23 0.61 -19.10 -2.40
N CYS A 24 -0.69 -18.87 -2.59
CA CYS A 24 -1.41 -17.78 -1.94
C CYS A 24 -1.29 -17.91 -0.40
N GLN A 25 -0.79 -16.86 0.24
CA GLN A 25 -0.63 -16.74 1.68
C GLN A 25 -1.87 -16.08 2.27
N TYR A 26 -2.24 -16.44 3.49
CA TYR A 26 -3.37 -15.87 4.21
C TYR A 26 -2.92 -15.52 5.62
N ALA A 27 -3.41 -14.40 6.14
CA ALA A 27 -3.21 -14.00 7.51
C ALA A 27 -4.42 -13.19 8.00
N TRP A 28 -4.63 -13.17 9.31
CA TRP A 28 -5.70 -12.42 9.94
C TRP A 28 -5.30 -11.96 11.33
N ALA A 29 -6.01 -10.98 11.87
CA ALA A 29 -5.76 -10.43 13.19
C ALA A 29 -7.00 -10.51 14.09
N SER A 30 -6.76 -10.75 15.38
CA SER A 30 -7.76 -10.73 16.45
C SER A 30 -7.36 -9.78 17.57
N VAL A 31 -8.34 -9.23 18.29
CA VAL A 31 -8.09 -8.51 19.54
C VAL A 31 -7.83 -9.50 20.67
N GLY A 32 -6.74 -9.30 21.41
CA GLY A 32 -6.34 -10.09 22.57
C GLY A 32 -7.24 -9.86 23.79
N THR A 33 -7.03 -10.66 24.83
CA THR A 33 -7.89 -10.63 26.04
C THR A 33 -7.80 -9.34 26.84
N SER A 34 -6.72 -8.57 26.69
CA SER A 34 -6.54 -7.26 27.32
C SER A 34 -7.30 -6.13 26.63
N GLY A 35 -7.88 -6.37 25.44
CA GLY A 35 -8.63 -5.37 24.65
C GLY A 35 -7.77 -4.50 23.73
N ASP A 36 -6.51 -4.26 24.09
CA ASP A 36 -5.62 -3.35 23.33
C ASP A 36 -4.55 -4.09 22.52
N ASP A 37 -4.24 -5.33 22.88
CA ASP A 37 -3.22 -6.15 22.23
C ASP A 37 -3.79 -6.78 20.95
N LEU A 38 -3.06 -6.70 19.83
CA LEU A 38 -3.48 -7.29 18.57
C LEU A 38 -2.60 -8.51 18.23
N GLN A 39 -3.24 -9.65 17.94
CA GLN A 39 -2.56 -10.90 17.61
C GLN A 39 -2.76 -11.24 16.14
N ILE A 40 -1.67 -11.56 15.43
CA ILE A 40 -1.70 -12.00 14.03
C ILE A 40 -1.59 -13.52 13.96
N HIS A 41 -2.40 -14.12 13.11
CA HIS A 41 -2.50 -15.55 12.89
C HIS A 41 -2.29 -15.89 11.42
N ASP A 42 -1.60 -17.00 11.16
CA ASP A 42 -1.47 -17.57 9.82
C ASP A 42 -2.75 -18.30 9.39
N GLY A 43 -3.05 -18.25 8.11
CA GLY A 43 -4.17 -18.96 7.50
C GLY A 43 -5.41 -18.11 7.28
N LYS A 44 -6.52 -18.77 6.94
CA LYS A 44 -7.82 -18.14 6.67
C LYS A 44 -8.43 -17.57 7.97
N PRO A 45 -9.27 -16.53 7.88
CA PRO A 45 -9.86 -15.89 9.06
C PRO A 45 -10.64 -16.87 9.94
N GLY A 46 -10.38 -16.82 11.24
CA GLY A 46 -11.08 -17.59 12.27
C GLY A 46 -12.13 -16.76 13.03
N PRO A 47 -12.77 -17.34 14.05
CA PRO A 47 -13.67 -16.61 14.94
C PRO A 47 -12.96 -15.41 15.58
N GLY A 48 -13.63 -14.24 15.60
CA GLY A 48 -13.07 -13.01 16.16
C GLY A 48 -12.07 -12.28 15.25
N ALA A 49 -12.03 -12.61 13.95
CA ALA A 49 -11.22 -11.87 12.99
C ALA A 49 -11.70 -10.42 12.85
N VAL A 50 -10.78 -9.49 13.09
CA VAL A 50 -10.98 -8.04 12.93
C VAL A 50 -10.64 -7.62 11.51
N ALA A 51 -9.51 -8.09 10.99
CA ALA A 51 -9.05 -7.87 9.63
C ALA A 51 -8.32 -9.11 9.12
N TRP A 52 -8.38 -9.35 7.82
CA TRP A 52 -7.69 -10.46 7.17
C TRP A 52 -7.26 -10.08 5.76
N GLY A 53 -6.34 -10.86 5.21
CA GLY A 53 -5.92 -10.67 3.85
C GLY A 53 -5.34 -11.93 3.23
N SER A 54 -5.23 -11.86 1.90
CA SER A 54 -4.56 -12.86 1.07
C SER A 54 -3.48 -12.20 0.25
N PHE A 55 -2.33 -12.85 0.11
CA PHE A 55 -1.21 -12.33 -0.66
C PHE A 55 -0.67 -13.39 -1.62
N GLU A 56 -0.62 -13.04 -2.90
CA GLU A 56 -0.06 -13.85 -3.97
C GLU A 56 1.11 -13.12 -4.61
N ASN A 57 2.30 -13.72 -4.60
CA ASN A 57 3.50 -13.11 -5.15
C ASN A 57 3.85 -13.73 -6.50
N ASP A 58 3.30 -13.14 -7.56
CA ASP A 58 3.51 -13.56 -8.94
C ASP A 58 4.48 -12.65 -9.71
N ILE A 59 5.28 -11.85 -9.00
CA ILE A 59 6.20 -10.86 -9.60
C ILE A 59 7.15 -11.50 -10.61
N ARG A 60 7.55 -12.75 -10.39
CA ARG A 60 8.45 -13.47 -11.30
C ARG A 60 7.82 -13.74 -12.68
N PHE A 61 6.51 -13.92 -12.75
CA PHE A 61 5.82 -14.33 -13.98
C PHE A 61 5.03 -13.17 -14.61
N SER A 62 4.20 -12.46 -13.82
CA SER A 62 3.39 -11.33 -14.31
C SER A 62 4.01 -9.96 -14.06
N GLY A 63 5.02 -9.86 -13.20
CA GLY A 63 5.54 -8.56 -12.72
C GLY A 63 4.71 -7.95 -11.58
N TRP A 64 3.66 -8.64 -11.13
CA TRP A 64 2.75 -8.19 -10.08
C TRP A 64 2.66 -9.14 -8.91
N ALA A 65 2.49 -8.60 -7.71
CA ALA A 65 1.88 -9.31 -6.62
C ALA A 65 0.44 -8.82 -6.43
N PHE A 66 -0.39 -9.63 -5.77
CA PHE A 66 -1.80 -9.33 -5.54
C PHE A 66 -2.09 -9.42 -4.04
N LEU A 67 -2.69 -8.37 -3.48
CA LEU A 67 -3.07 -8.29 -2.08
C LEU A 67 -4.57 -7.99 -1.98
N ASN A 68 -5.32 -8.85 -1.31
CA ASN A 68 -6.68 -8.54 -0.88
C ASN A 68 -6.68 -8.34 0.62
N MET A 69 -7.36 -7.29 1.09
CA MET A 69 -7.58 -6.99 2.50
C MET A 69 -9.05 -6.72 2.76
N GLU A 70 -9.54 -7.23 3.87
CA GLU A 70 -10.91 -7.03 4.34
C GLU A 70 -10.93 -6.80 5.85
N SER A 71 -11.96 -6.14 6.36
CA SER A 71 -12.19 -5.97 7.79
C SER A 71 -13.64 -6.18 8.20
N ASN A 72 -13.84 -6.46 9.47
CA ASN A 72 -15.13 -6.81 10.06
C ASN A 72 -15.84 -5.58 10.61
N ALA A 73 -17.00 -5.24 10.02
CA ALA A 73 -17.84 -4.12 10.41
C ALA A 73 -18.35 -4.16 11.86
N SER A 74 -18.26 -5.32 12.53
CA SER A 74 -18.68 -5.47 13.93
C SER A 74 -17.71 -4.84 14.93
N TYR A 75 -16.51 -4.43 14.49
CA TYR A 75 -15.51 -3.77 15.33
C TYR A 75 -15.46 -2.27 15.02
N ALA A 76 -15.02 -1.46 15.98
CA ALA A 76 -14.80 -0.04 15.75
C ALA A 76 -13.79 0.19 14.62
N ASP A 77 -14.05 1.21 13.79
CA ASP A 77 -13.28 1.48 12.57
C ASP A 77 -11.78 1.63 12.83
N GLU A 78 -11.37 2.24 13.95
CA GLU A 78 -9.95 2.41 14.30
C GLU A 78 -9.23 1.07 14.54
N ILE A 79 -9.94 0.09 15.11
CA ILE A 79 -9.43 -1.26 15.34
C ILE A 79 -9.30 -1.98 14.00
N GLN A 80 -10.32 -1.85 13.15
CA GLN A 80 -10.29 -2.37 11.78
C GLN A 80 -9.09 -1.82 11.00
N ALA A 81 -8.88 -0.50 11.04
CA ALA A 81 -7.82 0.19 10.33
C ALA A 81 -6.43 -0.25 10.83
N TYR A 82 -6.20 -0.22 12.15
CA TYR A 82 -4.94 -0.66 12.75
C TYR A 82 -4.62 -2.12 12.41
N ALA A 83 -5.62 -3.01 12.55
CA ALA A 83 -5.47 -4.43 12.23
C ALA A 83 -5.17 -4.68 10.74
N ALA A 84 -5.85 -3.97 9.84
CA ALA A 84 -5.62 -4.07 8.40
C ALA A 84 -4.18 -3.68 8.03
N GLY A 85 -3.66 -2.59 8.62
CA GLY A 85 -2.26 -2.19 8.45
C GLY A 85 -1.28 -3.25 8.92
N ALA A 86 -1.50 -3.82 10.11
CA ALA A 86 -0.63 -4.84 10.68
C ALA A 86 -0.63 -6.15 9.85
N VAL A 87 -1.80 -6.60 9.39
CA VAL A 87 -1.93 -7.81 8.54
C VAL A 87 -1.29 -7.59 7.17
N GLU A 88 -1.43 -6.41 6.56
CA GLU A 88 -0.73 -6.10 5.30
C GLU A 88 0.79 -6.15 5.49
N ALA A 89 1.31 -5.53 6.55
CA ALA A 89 2.73 -5.54 6.85
C ALA A 89 3.24 -6.96 7.11
N TYR A 90 2.44 -7.82 7.73
CA TYR A 90 2.77 -9.23 7.93
C TYR A 90 2.92 -9.97 6.61
N LEU A 91 1.90 -9.90 5.76
CA LEU A 91 1.86 -10.59 4.47
C LEU A 91 2.92 -10.09 3.49
N THR A 92 3.22 -8.79 3.50
CA THR A 92 4.07 -8.15 2.48
C THR A 92 5.47 -7.78 2.99
N ARG A 93 5.83 -8.22 4.20
CA ARG A 93 7.02 -7.76 4.92
C ARG A 93 8.32 -7.86 4.13
N ASP A 94 8.52 -8.97 3.44
CA ASP A 94 9.72 -9.21 2.63
C ASP A 94 9.81 -8.22 1.46
N LEU A 95 8.71 -7.99 0.75
CA LEU A 95 8.65 -7.00 -0.33
C LEU A 95 8.84 -5.57 0.20
N MET A 96 8.27 -5.23 1.37
CA MET A 96 8.49 -3.92 2.00
C MET A 96 9.98 -3.68 2.31
N LYS A 97 10.69 -4.69 2.84
CA LYS A 97 12.14 -4.58 3.10
C LYS A 97 12.92 -4.35 1.81
N LYS A 98 12.63 -5.13 0.76
CA LYS A 98 13.27 -4.97 -0.55
C LYS A 98 12.97 -3.61 -1.17
N HIS A 99 11.72 -3.18 -1.13
CA HIS A 99 11.30 -1.89 -1.68
C HIS A 99 11.95 -0.72 -0.94
N TYR A 100 12.00 -0.76 0.40
CA TYR A 100 12.70 0.25 1.20
C TYR A 100 14.18 0.33 0.83
N ASN A 101 14.83 -0.83 0.65
CA ASN A 101 16.24 -0.87 0.27
C ASN A 101 16.47 -0.27 -1.11
N ASN A 102 15.62 -0.61 -2.08
CA ASN A 102 15.71 -0.06 -3.44
C ASN A 102 15.49 1.46 -3.47
N MET A 103 14.56 1.98 -2.65
CA MET A 103 14.12 3.36 -2.71
C MET A 103 14.88 4.30 -1.76
N TYR A 104 15.15 3.90 -0.52
CA TYR A 104 15.55 4.83 0.54
C TYR A 104 16.82 4.47 1.33
N ALA A 105 17.41 3.26 1.17
CA ALA A 105 18.56 2.84 1.99
C ALA A 105 19.74 3.83 2.03
N HIS A 106 19.92 4.60 0.96
CA HIS A 106 20.99 5.60 0.82
C HIS A 106 20.47 7.04 0.84
N TYR A 107 19.15 7.27 0.84
CA TYR A 107 18.55 8.58 0.60
C TYR A 107 19.00 9.62 1.64
N CYS A 108 18.74 9.37 2.93
CA CYS A 108 19.18 10.27 4.01
C CYS A 108 20.66 10.18 4.36
N LYS A 109 21.34 9.09 3.98
CA LYS A 109 22.81 8.99 4.15
C LYS A 109 23.54 9.95 3.22
N LEU A 110 23.04 10.12 2.00
CA LEU A 110 23.62 11.02 1.00
C LEU A 110 23.17 12.48 1.21
N GLN A 111 22.09 12.72 1.96
CA GLN A 111 21.48 14.05 2.14
C GLN A 111 21.09 14.34 3.60
N PRO A 112 22.02 14.28 4.57
CA PRO A 112 21.69 14.39 6.00
C PRO A 112 21.06 15.74 6.38
N SER A 113 21.53 16.85 5.79
CA SER A 113 20.97 18.20 6.04
C SER A 113 19.53 18.35 5.55
N PHE A 114 19.22 17.78 4.38
CA PHE A 114 17.85 17.76 3.87
C PHE A 114 16.96 16.90 4.78
N CYS A 115 17.37 15.67 5.10
CA CYS A 115 16.56 14.80 5.94
C CYS A 115 16.33 15.35 7.36
N GLY A 116 17.31 16.05 7.95
CA GLY A 116 17.11 16.71 9.24
C GLY A 116 16.08 17.85 9.20
N ARG A 117 15.93 18.54 8.06
CA ARG A 117 14.88 19.57 7.86
C ARG A 117 13.52 18.93 7.57
N LEU A 118 13.51 17.91 6.70
CA LEU A 118 12.33 17.13 6.37
C LEU A 118 11.72 16.49 7.62
N GLU A 119 12.53 15.84 8.46
CA GLU A 119 12.06 15.21 9.70
C GLU A 119 11.38 16.23 10.63
N LYS A 120 11.95 17.42 10.80
CA LYS A 120 11.33 18.49 11.60
C LYS A 120 9.98 18.93 11.03
N PHE A 121 9.88 19.06 9.71
CA PHE A 121 8.63 19.42 9.03
C PHE A 121 7.57 18.33 9.23
N LEU A 122 7.94 17.06 8.99
CA LEU A 122 7.04 15.91 9.12
C LEU A 122 6.56 15.74 10.56
N LEU A 123 7.44 15.86 11.56
CA LEU A 123 7.04 15.78 12.98
C LEU A 123 6.05 16.87 13.36
N LYS A 124 6.23 18.10 12.86
CA LYS A 124 5.27 19.19 13.07
C LYS A 124 3.92 18.89 12.42
N ASN A 125 3.93 18.36 11.19
CA ASN A 125 2.72 17.95 10.47
C ASN A 125 1.98 16.79 11.17
N LEU A 126 2.72 15.77 11.62
CA LEU A 126 2.16 14.64 12.38
C LEU A 126 1.50 15.12 13.66
N LYS A 127 2.17 16.00 14.43
CA LYS A 127 1.60 16.54 15.67
C LYS A 127 0.33 17.35 15.41
N TYR A 128 0.29 18.15 14.34
CA TYR A 128 -0.91 18.88 13.95
C TYR A 128 -2.04 17.91 13.57
N SER A 129 -1.74 16.93 12.70
CA SER A 129 -2.71 15.96 12.21
C SER A 129 -3.32 15.14 13.34
N ASN A 130 -2.49 14.53 14.20
CA ASN A 130 -2.97 13.76 15.37
C ASN A 130 -3.85 14.62 16.29
N ARG A 131 -3.49 15.89 16.52
CA ARG A 131 -4.33 16.77 17.34
C ARG A 131 -5.70 17.01 16.70
N GLN A 132 -5.76 17.24 15.39
CA GLN A 132 -7.01 17.56 14.70
C GLN A 132 -7.93 16.35 14.55
N GLU A 133 -7.38 15.20 14.14
CA GLU A 133 -8.16 13.96 14.04
C GLU A 133 -8.77 13.55 15.37
N HIS A 134 -8.03 13.59 16.49
CA HIS A 134 -8.60 13.30 17.81
C HIS A 134 -9.72 14.26 18.23
N LEU A 135 -9.60 15.55 17.90
CA LEU A 135 -10.63 16.54 18.26
C LEU A 135 -11.93 16.38 17.46
N HIS A 136 -11.84 15.86 16.23
CA HIS A 136 -12.93 15.96 15.26
C HIS A 136 -13.41 14.62 14.69
N GLN A 137 -12.76 13.48 14.97
CA GLN A 137 -13.15 12.17 14.42
C GLN A 137 -14.60 11.74 14.69
N SER A 138 -15.22 12.24 15.76
CA SER A 138 -16.62 11.93 16.09
C SER A 138 -17.65 12.87 15.46
N THR A 139 -17.22 13.99 14.89
CA THR A 139 -18.11 15.08 14.43
C THR A 139 -17.87 15.48 12.98
N ASP A 140 -16.67 15.28 12.46
CA ASP A 140 -16.26 15.69 11.12
C ASP A 140 -15.80 14.45 10.32
N PRO A 141 -16.52 14.08 9.26
CA PRO A 141 -16.15 12.93 8.44
C PRO A 141 -14.75 13.01 7.83
N TYR A 142 -14.26 14.22 7.52
CA TYR A 142 -12.92 14.39 6.97
C TYR A 142 -11.86 13.94 7.99
N TRP A 143 -11.96 14.44 9.23
CA TRP A 143 -11.00 14.12 10.28
C TRP A 143 -11.12 12.68 10.77
N HIS A 144 -12.30 12.05 10.65
CA HIS A 144 -12.43 10.61 10.86
C HIS A 144 -11.67 9.80 9.81
N MET A 145 -11.76 10.16 8.52
CA MET A 145 -11.00 9.45 7.48
C MET A 145 -9.49 9.63 7.66
N VAL A 146 -9.03 10.83 8.05
CA VAL A 146 -7.62 11.05 8.44
C VAL A 146 -7.25 10.13 9.60
N HIS A 147 -8.15 9.98 10.59
CA HIS A 147 -7.92 9.12 11.73
C HIS A 147 -7.70 7.65 11.37
N LEU A 148 -8.58 7.11 10.54
CA LEU A 148 -8.46 5.74 10.08
C LEU A 148 -7.20 5.52 9.25
N GLN A 149 -6.82 6.48 8.39
CA GLN A 149 -5.59 6.38 7.61
C GLN A 149 -4.34 6.38 8.50
N MET A 150 -4.33 7.19 9.56
CA MET A 150 -3.26 7.25 10.55
C MET A 150 -3.18 5.96 11.38
N LYS A 151 -4.32 5.39 11.79
CA LYS A 151 -4.39 4.09 12.48
C LYS A 151 -3.89 2.95 11.60
N GLN A 152 -4.27 2.92 10.33
CA GLN A 152 -3.75 1.93 9.37
C GLN A 152 -2.23 2.05 9.18
N LEU A 153 -1.71 3.28 9.08
CA LEU A 153 -0.26 3.53 9.02
C LEU A 153 0.46 3.10 10.30
N SER A 154 -0.17 3.30 11.46
CA SER A 154 0.33 2.86 12.77
C SER A 154 0.51 1.35 12.84
N GLY A 155 -0.52 0.57 12.52
CA GLY A 155 -0.45 -0.89 12.53
C GLY A 155 0.56 -1.46 11.52
N LEU A 156 0.62 -0.87 10.32
CA LEU A 156 1.63 -1.20 9.30
C LEU A 156 3.05 -0.96 9.84
N SER A 157 3.27 0.20 10.46
CA SER A 157 4.57 0.59 11.00
C SER A 157 5.00 -0.28 12.17
N ASP A 158 4.12 -0.50 13.13
CA ASP A 158 4.44 -1.27 14.34
C ASP A 158 4.85 -2.69 13.97
N HIS A 159 4.09 -3.35 13.08
CA HIS A 159 4.46 -4.68 12.60
C HIS A 159 5.78 -4.66 11.82
N PHE A 160 5.96 -3.70 10.90
CA PHE A 160 7.17 -3.63 10.08
C PHE A 160 8.44 -3.46 10.92
N GLU A 161 8.36 -2.65 11.98
CA GLU A 161 9.46 -2.35 12.91
C GLU A 161 9.66 -3.39 14.02
N ASN A 162 8.87 -4.47 14.07
CA ASN A 162 8.83 -5.46 15.17
C ASN A 162 8.47 -4.85 16.54
N LYS A 163 7.58 -3.86 16.57
CA LYS A 163 7.00 -3.39 17.83
C LYS A 163 5.87 -4.32 18.26
N THR A 164 5.56 -4.30 19.55
CA THR A 164 4.32 -4.91 20.06
C THR A 164 3.13 -4.21 19.42
N LEU A 165 2.18 -4.99 18.93
CA LEU A 165 0.98 -4.46 18.28
C LEU A 165 -0.02 -4.04 19.35
N ASN A 166 -0.24 -2.74 19.46
CA ASN A 166 -1.17 -2.15 20.42
C ASN A 166 -2.10 -1.19 19.67
N ILE A 167 -3.40 -1.51 19.67
CA ILE A 167 -4.45 -0.79 18.94
C ILE A 167 -4.55 0.67 19.39
N SER A 168 -4.25 0.93 20.67
CA SER A 168 -4.25 2.26 21.26
C SER A 168 -3.07 3.12 20.80
N ASN A 169 -2.08 2.57 20.11
CA ASN A 169 -0.93 3.34 19.61
C ASN A 169 -1.36 4.43 18.62
N GLU A 170 -0.77 5.60 18.79
CA GLU A 170 -0.86 6.74 17.87
C GLU A 170 0.39 6.80 16.98
N TYR A 171 0.23 7.31 15.75
CA TYR A 171 1.33 7.45 14.81
C TYR A 171 2.03 8.81 14.98
N LEU A 172 3.00 8.86 15.91
CA LEU A 172 3.64 10.11 16.36
C LEU A 172 5.06 10.34 15.83
N ASN A 173 5.67 9.33 15.20
CA ASN A 173 7.07 9.38 14.78
C ASN A 173 7.21 9.21 13.26
N VAL A 174 8.27 9.78 12.69
CA VAL A 174 8.64 9.56 11.29
C VAL A 174 9.28 8.18 11.17
N THR A 175 8.52 7.19 10.70
CA THR A 175 9.02 5.82 10.51
C THR A 175 9.26 5.49 9.04
N LYS A 176 9.85 4.33 8.76
CA LYS A 176 9.99 3.81 7.38
C LYS A 176 8.64 3.67 6.67
N ALA A 177 7.57 3.39 7.42
CA ALA A 177 6.22 3.28 6.89
C ALA A 177 5.74 4.60 6.29
N LEU A 178 6.03 5.74 6.94
CA LEU A 178 5.70 7.05 6.40
C LEU A 178 6.48 7.33 5.11
N TYR A 179 7.77 6.98 5.03
CA TYR A 179 8.55 7.16 3.80
C TYR A 179 7.91 6.49 2.57
N PHE A 180 7.38 5.27 2.69
CA PHE A 180 6.65 4.62 1.59
C PHE A 180 5.46 5.45 1.08
N ASN A 181 4.85 6.23 1.96
CA ASN A 181 3.64 6.99 1.66
C ASN A 181 3.93 8.44 1.24
N LEU A 182 5.18 8.91 1.35
CA LEU A 182 5.58 10.27 1.01
C LEU A 182 6.20 10.44 -0.39
N ASP A 183 6.36 9.39 -1.22
CA ASP A 183 7.07 9.52 -2.51
C ASP A 183 6.65 10.71 -3.38
N GLY A 184 5.34 10.98 -3.47
CA GLY A 184 4.81 12.12 -4.21
C GLY A 184 5.19 13.44 -3.55
N ASP A 185 4.89 13.57 -2.25
CA ASP A 185 5.18 14.78 -1.48
C ASP A 185 6.68 15.09 -1.39
N LEU A 186 7.55 14.08 -1.36
CA LEU A 186 8.99 14.26 -1.31
C LEU A 186 9.54 14.95 -2.55
N ILE A 187 8.87 14.80 -3.70
CA ILE A 187 9.26 15.48 -4.94
C ILE A 187 9.11 17.00 -4.74
N ASP A 188 7.94 17.46 -4.30
CA ASP A 188 7.66 18.88 -4.09
C ASP A 188 8.42 19.45 -2.87
N LEU A 189 8.45 18.69 -1.77
CA LEU A 189 9.16 19.08 -0.55
C LEU A 189 10.67 19.19 -0.77
N ALA A 190 11.25 18.42 -1.70
CA ALA A 190 12.66 18.58 -2.08
C ALA A 190 12.92 20.00 -2.60
N GLY A 191 12.09 20.50 -3.52
CA GLY A 191 12.22 21.85 -4.09
C GLY A 191 12.01 22.97 -3.07
N VAL A 192 11.12 22.77 -2.09
CA VAL A 192 10.84 23.79 -1.04
C VAL A 192 11.86 23.78 0.10
N ILE A 193 12.34 22.60 0.50
CA ILE A 193 13.24 22.47 1.65
C ILE A 193 14.70 22.70 1.26
N ASN A 194 15.09 22.47 0.00
CA ASN A 194 16.47 22.66 -0.44
C ASN A 194 16.58 23.01 -1.93
N GLU A 195 17.16 24.17 -2.25
CA GLU A 195 17.30 24.68 -3.64
C GLU A 195 18.26 23.87 -4.54
N ASN A 196 19.10 22.98 -3.97
CA ASN A 196 20.15 22.25 -4.71
C ASN A 196 20.19 20.76 -4.35
N ILE A 197 19.27 19.95 -4.88
CA ILE A 197 19.31 18.49 -4.73
C ILE A 197 19.73 17.81 -6.04
N LEU A 198 20.94 17.22 -6.05
CA LEU A 198 21.54 16.53 -7.20
C LEU A 198 21.09 15.06 -7.39
N ASN A 199 20.18 14.53 -6.56
CA ASN A 199 19.72 13.13 -6.63
C ASN A 199 18.23 13.03 -6.34
N SER A 200 17.42 13.62 -7.20
CA SER A 200 16.02 13.86 -6.93
C SER A 200 15.12 12.86 -7.67
N ILE A 201 14.15 12.29 -6.94
CA ILE A 201 12.97 11.63 -7.52
C ILE A 201 12.21 12.62 -8.45
N ASP A 202 12.48 13.91 -8.28
CA ASP A 202 12.03 15.12 -8.98
C ASP A 202 12.34 15.19 -10.49
N ARG A 203 13.09 14.22 -11.05
CA ARG A 203 13.24 14.08 -12.52
C ARG A 203 12.23 13.13 -13.16
N THR A 204 11.23 12.68 -12.40
CA THR A 204 10.20 11.78 -12.93
C THR A 204 9.34 12.52 -13.95
N PRO A 205 9.25 12.05 -15.20
CA PRO A 205 8.35 12.64 -16.20
C PRO A 205 6.89 12.50 -15.78
N ALA A 206 6.02 13.40 -16.26
CA ALA A 206 4.58 13.29 -16.02
C ALA A 206 4.04 11.92 -16.51
N CYS A 207 3.14 11.32 -15.72
CA CYS A 207 2.42 10.11 -16.13
C CYS A 207 1.52 10.40 -17.35
N SER A 208 1.13 9.35 -18.08
CA SER A 208 0.20 9.48 -19.21
C SER A 208 -1.14 8.84 -18.89
N ALA A 209 -2.24 9.47 -19.30
CA ALA A 209 -3.60 8.95 -19.14
C ALA A 209 -4.38 9.10 -20.45
N LEU A 210 -5.32 8.18 -20.70
CA LEU A 210 -6.23 8.23 -21.84
C LEU A 210 -7.64 7.85 -21.39
N ILE A 211 -8.62 8.69 -21.70
CA ILE A 211 -10.04 8.37 -21.58
C ILE A 211 -10.60 8.33 -23.00
N LYS A 212 -11.13 7.19 -23.40
CA LYS A 212 -11.58 6.95 -24.77
C LYS A 212 -12.99 6.36 -24.78
N VAL A 213 -13.93 7.12 -25.33
CA VAL A 213 -15.26 6.61 -25.69
C VAL A 213 -15.13 5.81 -26.99
N VAL A 214 -15.70 4.61 -27.02
CA VAL A 214 -15.64 3.66 -28.15
C VAL A 214 -17.05 3.29 -28.64
N GLY A 215 -17.13 2.86 -29.91
CA GLY A 215 -18.41 2.69 -30.61
C GLY A 215 -19.20 4.00 -30.70
N ASP A 216 -20.52 3.89 -30.85
CA ASP A 216 -21.46 5.02 -30.75
C ASP A 216 -21.86 5.27 -29.28
N ASN A 217 -20.87 5.54 -28.43
CA ASN A 217 -20.99 5.65 -26.97
C ASN A 217 -21.38 4.34 -26.25
N GLU A 218 -20.89 3.21 -26.75
CA GLU A 218 -21.17 1.89 -26.15
C GLU A 218 -20.35 1.64 -24.88
N ASP A 219 -19.13 2.18 -24.82
CA ASP A 219 -18.24 2.00 -23.67
C ASP A 219 -17.25 3.17 -23.51
N ILE A 220 -16.68 3.30 -22.31
CA ILE A 220 -15.64 4.26 -21.95
C ILE A 220 -14.44 3.50 -21.39
N LEU A 221 -13.35 3.48 -22.14
CA LEU A 221 -12.08 2.91 -21.72
C LEU A 221 -11.24 3.97 -21.01
N VAL A 222 -10.70 3.63 -19.84
CA VAL A 222 -9.82 4.50 -19.06
C VAL A 222 -8.48 3.79 -18.85
N GLY A 223 -7.41 4.36 -19.40
CA GLY A 223 -6.05 3.84 -19.31
C GLY A 223 -5.12 4.84 -18.61
N HIS A 224 -4.17 4.31 -17.84
CA HIS A 224 -3.14 5.10 -17.18
C HIS A 224 -1.79 4.38 -17.24
N ASN A 225 -0.71 5.14 -17.48
CA ASN A 225 0.65 4.65 -17.52
C ASN A 225 1.55 5.52 -16.63
N THR A 226 2.04 4.95 -15.52
CA THR A 226 2.97 5.65 -14.63
C THR A 226 4.39 5.57 -15.14
N TRP A 227 5.02 6.74 -15.20
CA TRP A 227 6.43 6.87 -15.45
C TRP A 227 7.09 7.04 -14.09
N PHE A 228 7.99 6.13 -13.71
CA PHE A 228 8.72 6.21 -12.45
C PHE A 228 10.06 5.49 -12.54
N VAL A 229 10.90 5.64 -11.52
CA VAL A 229 12.24 5.05 -11.49
C VAL A 229 12.18 3.52 -11.49
N TYR A 230 13.01 2.84 -12.29
CA TYR A 230 12.98 1.37 -12.40
C TYR A 230 13.19 0.63 -11.07
N ARG A 231 13.97 1.21 -10.16
CA ARG A 231 14.18 0.65 -8.80
C ARG A 231 12.88 0.55 -7.97
N SER A 232 11.80 1.23 -8.38
CA SER A 232 10.48 1.15 -7.74
C SER A 232 9.63 -0.05 -8.19
N MET A 233 10.04 -0.82 -9.21
CA MET A 233 9.21 -1.82 -9.91
C MET A 233 8.90 -3.11 -9.11
N LEU A 234 8.88 -3.05 -7.78
CA LEU A 234 8.15 -4.04 -6.97
C LEU A 234 6.70 -3.57 -6.86
N ARG A 235 5.79 -4.27 -7.53
CA ARG A 235 4.41 -3.83 -7.72
C ARG A 235 3.43 -4.74 -7.01
N ILE A 236 2.43 -4.15 -6.37
CA ILE A 236 1.32 -4.87 -5.75
C ILE A 236 0.02 -4.27 -6.26
N GLU A 237 -0.82 -5.06 -6.90
CA GLU A 237 -2.23 -4.72 -7.12
C GLU A 237 -2.99 -5.01 -5.82
N LYS A 238 -3.63 -3.99 -5.26
CA LYS A 238 -4.29 -4.06 -3.95
C LYS A 238 -5.78 -3.93 -4.11
N ARG A 239 -6.53 -4.75 -3.38
CA ARG A 239 -7.96 -4.57 -3.17
C ARG A 239 -8.24 -4.48 -1.68
N TYR A 240 -8.82 -3.37 -1.26
CA TYR A 240 -9.27 -3.16 0.12
C TYR A 240 -10.79 -3.19 0.16
N THR A 241 -11.36 -3.85 1.16
CA THR A 241 -12.78 -3.79 1.49
C THR A 241 -12.93 -3.51 2.98
N PHE A 242 -13.07 -2.22 3.31
CA PHE A 242 -13.15 -1.74 4.67
C PHE A 242 -14.50 -1.05 4.89
N PRO A 243 -15.43 -1.66 5.65
CA PRO A 243 -16.73 -1.08 5.95
C PRO A 243 -16.63 0.02 7.02
N TRP A 244 -15.82 1.05 6.76
CA TRP A 244 -15.67 2.21 7.63
C TRP A 244 -16.87 3.14 7.56
N HIS A 245 -17.15 3.84 8.64
CA HIS A 245 -18.29 4.74 8.76
C HIS A 245 -17.89 6.19 8.49
N TYR A 246 -18.86 7.06 8.23
CA TYR A 246 -18.58 8.49 8.01
C TYR A 246 -17.89 9.16 9.21
N THR A 247 -18.27 8.82 10.43
CA THR A 247 -17.63 9.28 11.69
C THR A 247 -17.60 8.11 12.67
N SER A 248 -16.85 8.23 13.77
CA SER A 248 -16.81 7.18 14.81
C SER A 248 -18.15 6.92 15.53
N LYS A 249 -19.16 7.76 15.30
CA LYS A 249 -20.53 7.60 15.82
C LYS A 249 -21.58 7.31 14.74
N SER A 250 -21.18 7.34 13.47
CA SER A 250 -22.11 7.11 12.37
C SER A 250 -22.40 5.61 12.23
N SER A 251 -23.61 5.28 11.79
CA SER A 251 -23.99 3.93 11.34
C SER A 251 -23.94 3.79 9.82
N GLU A 252 -23.71 4.89 9.10
CA GLU A 252 -23.61 4.91 7.65
C GLU A 252 -22.17 4.60 7.21
N ILE A 253 -22.03 3.57 6.38
CA ILE A 253 -20.76 3.14 5.79
C ILE A 253 -20.42 4.03 4.59
N ILE A 254 -19.16 4.41 4.44
CA ILE A 254 -18.71 5.23 3.31
C ILE A 254 -18.92 4.49 1.97
N PRO A 255 -19.29 5.19 0.89
CA PRO A 255 -19.50 4.56 -0.41
C PRO A 255 -18.21 3.94 -0.98
N GLY A 256 -17.05 4.52 -0.67
CA GLY A 256 -15.73 4.07 -1.11
C GLY A 256 -15.15 2.88 -0.32
N ARG A 257 -15.98 2.08 0.36
CA ARG A 257 -15.53 0.95 1.20
C ARG A 257 -14.73 -0.11 0.46
N THR A 258 -14.95 -0.28 -0.84
CA THR A 258 -14.17 -1.20 -1.67
C THR A 258 -13.38 -0.43 -2.70
N ILE A 259 -12.07 -0.67 -2.76
CA ILE A 259 -11.16 0.00 -3.67
C ILE A 259 -10.19 -1.02 -4.25
N SER A 260 -10.02 -1.02 -5.56
CA SER A 260 -8.93 -1.73 -6.24
C SER A 260 -7.95 -0.73 -6.86
N MET A 261 -6.65 -0.95 -6.64
CA MET A 261 -5.61 0.00 -7.03
C MET A 261 -4.26 -0.64 -7.29
N SER A 262 -3.56 -0.07 -8.28
CA SER A 262 -2.14 -0.35 -8.47
C SER A 262 -1.29 0.40 -7.45
N SER A 263 -0.43 -0.34 -6.74
CA SER A 263 0.33 0.18 -5.60
C SER A 263 1.72 -0.49 -5.49
N TYR A 264 2.35 -0.31 -4.33
CA TYR A 264 3.71 -0.70 -3.99
C TYR A 264 3.75 -1.31 -2.58
N PRO A 265 4.77 -2.11 -2.24
CA PRO A 265 4.94 -2.65 -0.90
C PRO A 265 5.00 -1.55 0.17
N GLY A 266 4.14 -1.62 1.18
CA GLY A 266 4.10 -0.67 2.30
C GLY A 266 3.42 0.68 2.02
N LYS A 267 2.99 0.93 0.77
CA LYS A 267 2.24 2.13 0.41
C LYS A 267 0.74 1.88 0.55
N LEU A 268 0.06 2.59 1.45
CA LEU A 268 -1.37 2.39 1.73
C LEU A 268 -2.28 3.03 0.67
N VAL A 269 -1.71 3.79 -0.26
CA VAL A 269 -2.40 4.49 -1.34
C VAL A 269 -1.80 4.11 -2.71
N SER A 270 -2.46 4.49 -3.79
CA SER A 270 -1.87 4.42 -5.14
C SER A 270 -0.94 5.62 -5.36
N LEU A 271 0.34 5.37 -5.71
CA LEU A 271 1.22 6.44 -6.26
C LEU A 271 0.82 6.80 -7.70
N VAL A 272 0.25 5.82 -8.39
CA VAL A 272 -0.13 5.81 -9.80
C VAL A 272 -1.44 6.58 -10.02
N ARG A 273 -2.20 6.84 -8.95
CA ARG A 273 -3.53 7.48 -8.93
C ARG A 273 -4.54 6.80 -9.85
N PHE A 274 -4.45 5.47 -10.02
CA PHE A 274 -5.46 4.66 -10.69
C PHE A 274 -6.22 3.83 -9.64
N LEU A 275 -7.50 4.17 -9.48
CA LEU A 275 -8.39 3.62 -8.46
C LEU A 275 -9.68 3.22 -9.15
N THR A 276 -10.24 2.07 -8.75
CA THR A 276 -11.58 1.67 -9.12
C THR A 276 -12.42 1.51 -7.86
N PHE A 277 -13.60 2.11 -7.86
CA PHE A 277 -14.59 1.99 -6.80
C PHE A 277 -15.79 1.27 -7.41
N PRO A 278 -16.23 0.12 -6.87
CA PRO A 278 -17.51 -0.43 -7.27
C PRO A 278 -18.61 0.56 -6.88
N SER A 279 -19.52 0.87 -7.80
CA SER A 279 -20.72 1.62 -7.43
C SER A 279 -21.55 0.78 -6.47
N SER A 280 -21.73 1.26 -5.23
CA SER A 280 -22.77 0.74 -4.35
C SER A 280 -24.11 1.32 -4.80
N THR A 281 -24.68 0.75 -5.85
CA THR A 281 -26.10 0.90 -6.17
C THR A 281 -26.73 -0.48 -6.20
N ALA A 282 -27.28 -0.87 -5.06
CA ALA A 282 -28.35 -1.84 -4.92
C ALA A 282 -29.21 -1.41 -3.73
#